data_AF-A0A495S4H9-F1
#
_entry.id   AF-A0A495S4H9-F1
#
_cell.length_a   1.000
_cell.length_b   1.000
_cell.length_c   1.000
_cell.angle_alpha   90.00
_cell.angle_beta   90.00
_cell.angle_gamma   90.00
#
_symmetry.space_group_name_H-M   'P 1'
#
loop_
_entity.id
_entity.type
_entity.pdbx_description
1 polymer ?
#
loop_
_entity_poly.entity_id
_entity_poly.type
_entity_poly.pdbx_seq_one_letter_code
_entity_poly.pdbx_strand_id
1 'polypeptide(L)' 'MNQIKRVLGLVWIACAAAAAYFCIFTFGLPKFMSGKQEDLVFGIIILFILTPLIVLGLGTFGYYALMGDYDEKK' A
#
# COMPACT_ATOMS: atom_id res chain seq x y z
N MET A 1 24.63 10.49 -2.54
CA MET A 1 23.70 9.57 -3.23
C MET A 1 22.71 8.91 -2.27
N ASN A 2 22.90 9.02 -0.94
CA ASN A 2 22.03 8.42 0.07
C ASN A 2 20.71 9.20 0.30
N GLN A 3 20.74 10.54 0.17
CA GLN A 3 19.56 11.39 0.44
C GLN A 3 18.42 11.18 -0.57
N ILE A 4 18.73 11.05 -1.87
CA ILE A 4 17.73 10.82 -2.92
C ILE A 4 17.04 9.46 -2.71
N LYS A 5 17.82 8.40 -2.43
CA LYS A 5 17.28 7.06 -2.15
C LYS A 5 16.39 7.05 -0.89
N ARG A 6 16.76 7.81 0.15
CA ARG A 6 15.94 7.98 1.37
C ARG A 6 14.64 8.75 1.14
N VAL A 7 14.67 9.82 0.35
CA VAL A 7 13.47 10.58 -0.04
C VAL A 7 12.54 9.71 -0.87
N LEU A 8 13.08 8.89 -1.78
CA LEU A 8 12.31 7.88 -2.51
C LEU A 8 11.63 6.89 -1.55
N GLY A 9 12.32 6.39 -0.53
CA GLY A 9 11.71 5.53 0.50
C GLY A 9 10.54 6.18 1.23
N LEU A 10 10.69 7.46 1.62
CA LEU A 10 9.61 8.24 2.22
C LEU A 10 8.41 8.41 1.27
N VAL A 11 8.67 8.66 -0.01
CA VAL A 11 7.62 8.74 -1.06
C VAL A 11 6.90 7.40 -1.18
N TRP A 12 7.60 6.26 -1.10
CA TRP A 12 6.97 4.94 -1.14
C TRP A 12 6.09 4.64 0.06
N ILE A 13 6.48 5.07 1.27
CA ILE A 13 5.61 4.96 2.45
C ILE A 13 4.39 5.88 2.32
N ALA A 14 4.56 7.11 1.83
CA ALA A 14 3.45 8.02 1.57
C ALA A 14 2.48 7.45 0.53
N CYS A 15 3.00 6.85 -0.54
CA CYS A 15 2.21 6.11 -1.53
C CYS A 15 1.51 4.89 -0.93
N ALA A 16 2.14 4.15 -0.01
CA ALA A 16 1.51 3.03 0.68
C ALA A 16 0.30 3.49 1.52
N ALA A 17 0.46 4.60 2.25
CA ALA A 17 -0.63 5.20 3.03
C ALA A 17 -1.77 5.71 2.14
N ALA A 18 -1.44 6.36 1.02
CA ALA A 18 -2.43 6.80 0.03
C ALA A 18 -3.16 5.62 -0.61
N ALA A 19 -2.44 4.55 -0.98
CA ALA A 19 -3.02 3.34 -1.54
C ALA A 19 -3.93 2.62 -0.53
N ALA A 20 -3.55 2.57 0.76
CA ALA A 20 -4.40 2.04 1.82
C ALA A 20 -5.73 2.80 1.89
N TYR A 21 -5.67 4.13 1.91
CA TYR A 21 -6.85 4.98 1.95
C TYR A 21 -7.76 4.74 0.74
N PHE A 22 -7.22 4.76 -0.47
CA PHE A 22 -8.00 4.50 -1.69
C PHE A 22 -8.62 3.10 -1.72
N CYS A 23 -7.86 2.06 -1.37
CA CYS A 23 -8.36 0.69 -1.39
C CYS A 23 -9.48 0.48 -0.37
N ILE A 24 -9.40 1.11 0.81
CA ILE A 24 -10.40 0.97 1.86
C ILE A 24 -11.64 1.83 1.58
N PHE A 25 -11.46 3.14 1.35
CA PHE A 25 -12.56 4.09 1.30
C PHE A 25 -13.22 4.21 -0.08
N THR A 26 -12.44 4.09 -1.16
CA THR A 26 -12.96 4.26 -2.53
C THR A 26 -13.37 2.93 -3.14
N PHE A 27 -12.66 1.84 -2.85
CA PHE A 27 -12.91 0.54 -3.48
C PHE A 27 -13.56 -0.48 -2.55
N GLY A 28 -13.13 -0.59 -1.30
CA GLY A 28 -13.62 -1.59 -0.34
C GLY A 28 -15.01 -1.26 0.19
N LEU A 29 -15.12 -0.20 0.99
CA LEU A 29 -16.35 0.22 1.67
C LEU A 29 -17.59 0.34 0.75
N PRO A 30 -17.55 1.04 -0.41
CA PRO A 30 -18.73 1.18 -1.26
C PRO A 30 -19.18 -0.16 -1.87
N LYS A 31 -18.27 -1.13 -2.04
CA LYS A 31 -18.62 -2.49 -2.49
C LYS A 31 -19.45 -3.25 -1.45
N PHE A 32 -19.23 -3.01 -0.15
CA PHE A 32 -20.07 -3.57 0.92
C PHE A 32 -21.48 -2.97 0.95
N MET A 33 -21.61 -1.70 0.53
CA MET A 33 -22.90 -0.99 0.53
C MET A 33 -23.76 -1.26 -0.71
N SER A 34 -23.21 -1.88 -1.76
CA SER A 34 -23.91 -2.17 -3.03
C SER A 34 -25.06 -3.17 -2.87
N GLY A 35 -25.05 -4.02 -1.83
CA GLY A 35 -26.06 -5.05 -1.60
C GLY A 35 -26.01 -6.23 -2.58
N LYS A 36 -25.12 -6.21 -3.58
CA LYS A 36 -24.86 -7.32 -4.50
C LYS A 36 -23.85 -8.29 -3.89
N GLN A 37 -24.16 -9.58 -3.92
CA GLN A 37 -23.28 -10.62 -3.39
C GLN A 37 -21.92 -10.67 -4.10
N GLU A 38 -21.91 -10.44 -5.42
CA GLU A 38 -20.68 -10.35 -6.23
C GLU A 38 -19.76 -9.22 -5.76
N ASP A 39 -20.34 -8.04 -5.50
CA ASP A 39 -19.62 -6.88 -5.00
C ASP A 39 -19.11 -7.10 -3.58
N LEU A 40 -19.88 -7.80 -2.74
CA LEU A 40 -19.49 -8.13 -1.37
C LEU A 40 -18.27 -9.06 -1.36
N VAL A 41 -18.26 -10.10 -2.19
CA VAL A 41 -17.09 -10.99 -2.35
C VAL A 41 -15.87 -10.20 -2.83
N PHE A 42 -16.05 -9.32 -3.82
CA PHE A 42 -14.99 -8.44 -4.29
C PHE A 42 -14.48 -7.49 -3.19
N GLY A 43 -15.38 -6.91 -2.39
CA GLY A 43 -15.04 -6.04 -1.28
C GLY A 43 -14.20 -6.73 -0.21
N ILE A 44 -14.52 -7.99 0.11
CA ILE A 44 -13.73 -8.82 1.04
C ILE A 44 -12.32 -9.06 0.49
N ILE A 45 -12.20 -9.43 -0.78
CA ILE A 45 -10.89 -9.65 -1.42
C ILE A 45 -10.06 -8.35 -1.38
N ILE A 46 -10.68 -7.21 -1.70
CA ILE A 46 -9.98 -5.92 -1.70
C ILE A 46 -9.51 -5.56 -0.30
N LEU A 47 -10.35 -5.65 0.73
CA LEU A 47 -9.98 -5.27 2.10
C LEU A 47 -9.01 -6.24 2.77
N PHE A 48 -9.17 -7.54 2.58
CA PHE A 48 -8.43 -8.56 3.34
C PHE A 48 -7.26 -9.19 2.60
N ILE A 49 -7.22 -9.10 1.28
CA ILE A 49 -6.13 -9.67 0.48
C ILE A 49 -5.38 -8.54 -0.21
N LEU A 50 -6.05 -7.75 -1.04
CA LEU A 50 -5.39 -6.77 -1.91
C LEU A 50 -4.79 -5.61 -1.11
N THR A 51 -5.56 -5.02 -0.20
CA THR A 51 -5.11 -3.88 0.64
C THR A 51 -3.89 -4.25 1.47
N PRO A 52 -3.91 -5.32 2.31
CA PRO A 52 -2.73 -5.69 3.08
C PRO A 52 -1.56 -6.09 2.18
N LEU A 53 -1.79 -6.76 1.05
CA LEU A 53 -0.71 -7.09 0.10
C LEU A 53 -0.02 -5.84 -0.46
N ILE A 54 -0.80 -4.85 -0.91
CA ILE A 54 -0.27 -3.60 -1.46
C ILE A 54 0.41 -2.77 -0.37
N VAL A 55 -0.22 -2.60 0.78
CA VAL A 55 0.31 -1.77 1.88
C VAL A 55 1.54 -2.39 2.51
N LEU A 56 1.57 -3.72 2.71
CA LEU A 56 2.75 -4.40 3.21
C LEU A 56 3.87 -4.40 2.17
N GLY A 57 3.58 -4.62 0.89
CA GLY A 57 4.58 -4.57 -0.18
C GLY A 57 5.21 -3.18 -0.32
N LEU A 58 4.39 -2.13 -0.45
CA LEU A 58 4.86 -0.75 -0.57
C LEU A 58 5.50 -0.25 0.74
N GLY A 59 4.93 -0.64 1.88
CA GLY A 59 5.41 -0.28 3.21
C GLY A 59 6.76 -0.91 3.52
N THR A 60 6.93 -2.21 3.27
CA THR A 60 8.24 -2.87 3.44
C THR A 60 9.27 -2.30 2.48
N PHE A 61 8.92 -2.07 1.22
CA PHE A 61 9.82 -1.43 0.25
C PHE A 61 10.26 -0.03 0.70
N GLY A 62 9.31 0.81 1.10
CA GLY A 62 9.59 2.15 1.62
C GLY A 62 10.41 2.12 2.91
N TYR A 63 10.13 1.17 3.82
CA TYR A 63 10.88 0.98 5.06
C TYR A 63 12.34 0.58 4.82
N TYR A 64 12.59 -0.42 3.97
CA TYR A 64 13.95 -0.85 3.61
C TYR A 64 14.71 0.24 2.84
N ALA A 65 14.03 1.02 2.00
CA ALA A 65 14.60 2.18 1.33
C ALA A 65 14.99 3.31 2.31
N LEU A 66 14.22 3.50 3.38
CA LEU A 66 14.52 4.46 4.46
C LEU A 66 15.67 4.01 5.36
N MET A 67 15.76 2.70 5.62
CA MET A 67 16.80 2.07 6.44
C MET A 67 18.17 2.09 5.74
N GLY A 68 18.20 2.33 4.44
CA GLY A 68 19.45 2.41 3.67
C GLY A 68 19.98 1.04 3.25
N ASP A 69 19.17 -0.01 3.29
CA ASP A 69 19.58 -1.33 2.76
C ASP A 69 19.77 -1.31 1.23
N TYR A 70 19.17 -0.33 0.54
CA TYR A 70 19.38 -0.06 -0.89
C TYR A 70 20.55 0.91 -1.18
N ASP A 71 21.28 1.34 -0.16
CA ASP A 71 22.48 2.16 -0.31
C ASP A 71 23.62 1.25 -0.77
N GLU A 72 23.81 1.17 -2.10
CA GLU A 72 24.99 0.54 -2.71
C GLU A 72 26.26 1.28 -2.29
N LYS A 73 26.82 0.92 -1.14
CA LYS A 73 28.26 0.95 -0.85
C LYS A 73 28.57 -0.18 0.14
N LYS A 74 28.95 -1.32 -0.42
CA LYS A 74 30.04 -2.11 0.17
C LYS A 74 31.36 -1.48 -0.26
#